data_AF-A0A9D4M757-F1
#
_entry.id   AF-A0A9D4M757-F1
#
_cell.length_a   1.000
_cell.length_b   1.000
_cell.length_c   1.000
_cell.angle_alpha   90.00
_cell.angle_beta   90.00
_cell.angle_gamma   90.00
#
_symmetry.space_group_name_H-M   'P 1'
#
loop_
_entity.id
_entity.type
_entity.pdbx_description
1 polymer ?
#
loop_
_entity_poly.entity_id
_entity_poly.type
_entity_poly.pdbx_seq_one_letter_code
_entity_poly.pdbx_strand_id
1 'polypeptide(L)' 'MIAQISTALTKRGCNVVVSPGDADVVIVKATVERSRHSNTTFIGEDTNSLIFLLHYSKRSNTTIYFRSDVNKQSKEV' A
#
# COMPACT_ATOMS: atom_id res chain seq x y z
N MET A 1 17.53 11.41 -3.49
CA MET A 1 16.25 11.17 -4.18
C MET A 1 15.08 10.97 -3.19
N ILE A 2 15.11 9.97 -2.30
CA ILE A 2 14.04 9.73 -1.29
C ILE A 2 13.78 10.94 -0.36
N ALA A 3 14.82 11.65 0.06
CA ALA A 3 14.70 12.83 0.94
C ALA A 3 13.92 14.00 0.29
N GLN A 4 14.05 14.18 -1.03
CA GLN A 4 13.36 15.26 -1.75
C GLN A 4 11.87 14.94 -1.93
N ILE A 5 11.53 13.68 -2.22
CA ILE A 5 10.13 13.21 -2.31
C ILE A 5 9.45 13.30 -0.94
N SER A 6 10.13 12.85 0.11
CA SER A 6 9.61 12.95 1.48
C SER A 6 9.31 14.40 1.86
N THR A 7 10.24 15.31 1.58
CA THR A 7 10.05 16.75 1.84
C THR A 7 8.86 17.32 1.06
N ALA A 8 8.71 16.96 -0.23
CA ALA A 8 7.61 17.45 -1.06
C ALA A 8 6.24 16.95 -0.58
N LEU A 9 6.14 15.69 -0.17
CA LEU A 9 4.91 15.09 0.36
C LEU A 9 4.53 15.68 1.72
N THR A 10 5.50 15.85 2.63
CA THR A 10 5.25 16.50 3.92
C THR A 10 4.79 17.95 3.73
N LYS A 11 5.38 18.71 2.79
CA LYS A 11 4.92 20.07 2.45
C LYS A 11 3.48 20.13 1.93
N ARG A 12 2.96 19.02 1.37
CA ARG A 12 1.56 18.90 0.92
C ARG A 12 0.62 18.36 2.01
N GLY A 13 1.10 18.21 3.25
CA GLY A 13 0.31 17.71 4.37
C GLY A 13 0.19 16.18 4.42
N CYS A 14 0.96 15.45 3.61
CA CYS A 14 0.99 13.99 3.70
C CYS A 14 1.83 13.55 4.90
N ASN A 15 1.34 12.55 5.64
CA ASN A 15 2.16 11.87 6.62
C ASN A 15 3.12 10.90 5.90
N VAL A 16 4.43 11.19 5.94
CA VAL A 16 5.46 10.39 5.28
C VAL A 16 6.16 9.53 6.32
N VAL A 17 6.16 8.21 6.10
CA VAL A 17 6.85 7.24 6.96
C VAL A 17 7.99 6.62 6.16
N VAL A 18 9.22 6.78 6.65
CA VAL A 18 10.39 6.11 6.07
C VAL A 18 10.61 4.80 6.82
N SER A 19 10.47 3.68 6.11
CA SER A 19 10.77 2.36 6.66
C SER A 19 12.28 2.09 6.58
N PRO A 20 12.93 1.68 7.69
CA PRO A 20 14.32 1.22 7.66
C PRO A 20 14.46 -0.18 7.03
N GLY A 21 13.35 -0.92 6.87
CA GLY A 21 13.29 -2.20 6.16
C GLY A 21 12.48 -2.11 4.86
N ASP A 22 12.09 -3.25 4.32
CA ASP A 22 11.30 -3.33 3.09
C ASP A 22 9.96 -2.57 3.21
N ALA A 23 9.79 -1.58 2.34
CA ALA A 23 8.60 -0.73 2.30
C ALA A 23 7.34 -1.54 1.98
N ASP A 24 7.44 -2.59 1.15
CA ASP A 24 6.31 -3.44 0.74
C ASP A 24 5.76 -4.21 1.94
N VAL A 25 6.65 -4.72 2.79
CA VAL A 25 6.26 -5.42 4.02
C VAL A 25 5.62 -4.46 5.03
N VAL A 26 6.14 -3.24 5.15
CA VAL A 26 5.59 -2.24 6.07
C VAL A 26 4.20 -1.80 5.65
N ILE A 27 3.98 -1.53 4.37
CA ILE A 27 2.67 -1.08 3.87
C ILE A 27 1.61 -2.18 3.99
N VAL A 28 1.99 -3.45 3.77
CA VAL A 28 1.09 -4.59 3.96
C VAL A 28 0.71 -4.76 5.43
N LYS A 29 1.68 -4.70 6.35
CA LYS A 29 1.40 -4.81 7.79
C LYS A 29 0.52 -3.66 8.28
N ALA A 30 0.77 -2.44 7.84
CA ALA A 30 -0.06 -1.28 8.16
C ALA A 30 -1.50 -1.46 7.65
N THR A 31 -1.66 -2.03 6.47
CA THR A 31 -2.97 -2.33 5.87
C THR A 31 -3.73 -3.37 6.70
N VAL A 32 -3.08 -4.49 7.04
CA VAL A 32 -3.69 -5.56 7.85
C VAL A 32 -4.10 -5.04 9.22
N GLU A 33 -3.26 -4.23 9.86
CA GLU A 33 -3.59 -3.66 11.17
C GLU A 33 -4.75 -2.66 11.05
N ARG A 34 -4.75 -1.79 10.03
CA ARG A 34 -5.84 -0.82 9.84
C ARG A 34 -7.17 -1.50 9.53
N SER A 35 -7.15 -2.64 8.84
CA SER A 35 -8.35 -3.40 8.49
C SER A 35 -9.12 -3.91 9.72
N ARG A 36 -8.46 -4.03 10.88
CA ARG A 36 -9.09 -4.43 12.14
C ARG A 36 -10.08 -3.39 12.67
N HIS A 37 -9.97 -2.15 12.20
CA HIS A 37 -10.74 -1.02 12.68
C HIS A 37 -11.67 -0.42 11.62
N SER A 38 -11.33 -0.53 10.34
CA SER A 38 -12.10 0.07 9.25
C SER A 38 -11.89 -0.66 7.92
N ASN A 39 -12.84 -0.51 6.99
CA ASN A 39 -12.63 -0.89 5.60
C ASN A 39 -11.35 -0.24 5.07
N THR A 40 -10.45 -1.08 4.55
CA THR A 40 -9.11 -0.64 4.18
C THR A 40 -8.80 -1.12 2.77
N THR A 41 -8.43 -0.18 1.90
CA THR A 41 -8.03 -0.47 0.53
C THR A 41 -6.52 -0.37 0.41
N PHE A 42 -5.88 -1.48 0.03
CA PHE A 42 -4.50 -1.50 -0.39
C PHE A 42 -4.42 -1.12 -1.87
N ILE A 43 -3.60 -0.12 -2.21
CA ILE A 43 -3.39 0.34 -3.58
C ILE A 43 -1.96 -0.02 -3.99
N GLY A 44 -1.80 -0.83 -5.04
CA GLY A 44 -0.49 -1.23 -5.55
C GLY A 44 -0.57 -1.95 -6.88
N GLU A 45 0.46 -1.79 -7.71
CA GLU A 45 0.55 -2.43 -9.02
C GLU A 45 1.31 -3.76 -9.00
N ASP A 46 2.22 -3.97 -8.03
CA ASP A 46 3.07 -5.16 -7.97
C ASP A 46 2.30 -6.39 -7.47
N THR A 47 2.36 -7.47 -8.24
CA THR A 47 1.87 -8.81 -7.86
C THR A 47 2.52 -9.35 -6.59
N ASN A 48 3.77 -8.99 -6.28
CA ASN A 48 4.44 -9.40 -5.04
C ASN A 48 3.72 -8.82 -3.81
N SER A 49 3.17 -7.60 -3.93
CA SER A 49 2.40 -6.98 -2.85
C SER A 49 1.11 -7.74 -2.53
N LEU A 50 0.46 -8.34 -3.53
CA LEU A 50 -0.70 -9.20 -3.29
C LEU A 50 -0.32 -10.48 -2.52
N ILE A 51 0.81 -11.10 -2.86
CA ILE A 51 1.31 -12.29 -2.16
C ILE A 51 1.61 -11.95 -0.70
N PHE A 52 2.28 -10.83 -0.43
CA PHE A 52 2.52 -10.37 0.94
C PHE A 52 1.20 -10.09 1.67
N LEU A 53 0.23 -9.44 1.01
CA LEU A 53 -1.06 -9.17 1.61
C LEU A 53 -1.79 -10.44 2.03
N LEU A 54 -1.78 -11.48 1.19
CA LEU A 54 -2.35 -12.79 1.52
C LEU A 54 -1.59 -13.49 2.65
N HIS A 55 -0.26 -13.41 2.66
CA HIS A 55 0.59 -14.02 3.68
C HIS A 55 0.34 -13.42 5.08
N TYR A 56 0.21 -12.09 5.17
CA TYR A 56 0.04 -11.40 6.45
C TYR A 56 -1.41 -11.26 6.92
N SER A 57 -2.38 -11.42 6.02
CA SER A 57 -3.81 -11.37 6.38
C SER A 57 -4.23 -12.61 7.17
N LYS A 58 -5.08 -12.41 8.18
CA LYS A 58 -5.74 -13.49 8.93
C LYS A 58 -7.18 -13.65 8.43
N ARG A 59 -7.80 -14.80 8.71
CA ARG A 59 -9.22 -15.03 8.39
C ARG A 59 -10.18 -13.97 8.98
N SER A 60 -9.79 -13.33 10.08
CA SER A 60 -10.55 -12.24 10.69
C SER A 60 -10.50 -10.92 9.90
N ASN A 61 -9.56 -10.77 8.96
CA ASN A 61 -9.43 -9.57 8.13
C ASN A 61 -10.37 -9.65 6.92
N THR A 62 -11.67 -9.46 7.14
CA THR A 62 -12.70 -9.55 6.08
C THR A 62 -12.94 -8.25 5.31
N THR A 63 -12.26 -7.17 5.70
CA THR A 63 -12.51 -5.79 5.25
C THR A 63 -11.34 -5.19 4.47
N ILE A 64 -10.47 -6.05 3.94
CA ILE A 64 -9.33 -5.65 3.08
C ILE A 64 -9.74 -5.75 1.62
N TYR A 65 -9.54 -4.68 0.88
CA TYR A 65 -9.72 -4.63 -0.56
C TYR A 65 -8.38 -4.37 -1.23
N PHE A 66 -8.09 -5.10 -2.31
CA PHE A 66 -6.92 -4.83 -3.15
C PHE A 66 -7.37 -4.11 -4.42
N ARG A 67 -6.80 -2.93 -4.68
CA ARG A 67 -7.03 -2.20 -5.92
C ARG A 67 -5.68 -2.03 -6.63
N SER A 68 -5.60 -2.59 -7.82
CA SER A 68 -4.51 -2.27 -8.75
C SER A 68 -4.81 -0.93 -9.41
N ASP A 69 -3.83 -0.02 -9.45
CA ASP A 69 -3.99 1.31 -10.04
C ASP A 69 -3.38 1.42 -11.44
N VAL A 70 -3.32 0.30 -12.17
CA VAL A 70 -2.92 0.30 -13.58
C VAL A 70 -3.88 1.22 -14.33
N ASN A 71 -3.38 2.37 -14.78
CA ASN A 71 -4.13 3.24 -15.65
C ASN A 71 -4.55 2.42 -16.88
N LYS A 72 -5.86 2.26 -17.10
CA LYS A 72 -6.42 1.70 -18.34
C LYS A 72 -6.29 2.70 -19.51
N GLN A 73 -5.11 3.29 -19.70
CA GLN A 73 -4.71 4.09 -20.86
C GLN A 73 -3.29 3.58 -21.22
N SER A 74 -3.02 2.86 -22.30
CA SER A 74 -3.74 2.66 -23.55
C SER A 74 -3.32 1.29 -24.09
N LYS A 75 -4.27 0.40 -24.38
CA LYS A 75 -4.07 -0.55 -25.48
C LYS A 75 -4.37 0.21 -26.77
N GLU A 76 -3.39 0.95 -27.26
CA GLU A 76 -3.38 1.28 -28.69
C GLU A 76 -2.73 0.10 -29.41
N VAL A 77 -3.59 -0.57 -30.19
CA VAL A 77 -3.39 -1.55 -31.28
C VAL A 77 -2.11 -2.37 -31.28
#